data_AF-A0A1H9DK09-F1
#
_entry.id   AF-A0A1H9DK09-F1
#
_cell.length_a   1.000
_cell.length_b   1.000
_cell.length_c   1.000
_cell.angle_alpha   90.00
_cell.angle_beta   90.00
_cell.angle_gamma   90.00
#
_symmetry.space_group_name_H-M   'P 1'
#
loop_
_entity.id
_entity.type
_entity.pdbx_description
1 polymer ?
#
loop_
_entity_poly.entity_id
_entity_poly.type
_entity_poly.pdbx_seq_one_letter_code
_entity_poly.pdbx_strand_id
1 'polypeptide(L)'
;MSYIDLSDHQFTPNGYWNQPLESSKPPTARELALFDQNGYDLTDLEQRYAEVNCVLAKAHREHRRALKSPWFTQPERVEGAVLNHSLLFERKGYSGEALRQLERWAQANPLVYKIIRMRPKWGLDFSMDYVDRAGNVFEVLHWEYDGFDFEEVETRKQQLEPKLAAIDWDDAAASILKLKDQWHHLDFFAQSDWKCNYFGIVKERFKMVIWE
;
A
#
# COMPACT_ATOMS: atom_id res chain seq x y z
N MET A 1 17.06 -15.77 -14.05
CA MET A 1 15.65 -16.20 -14.22
C MET A 1 14.81 -15.32 -13.30
N SER A 2 13.63 -14.86 -13.71
CA SER A 2 12.77 -14.12 -12.77
C SER A 2 12.27 -15.07 -11.69
N TYR A 3 12.46 -14.69 -10.42
CA TYR A 3 12.09 -15.49 -9.25
C TYR A 3 10.82 -15.00 -8.58
N ILE A 4 10.13 -14.02 -9.19
CA ILE A 4 8.87 -13.49 -8.69
C ILE A 4 7.73 -13.90 -9.62
N ASP A 5 6.60 -14.25 -9.03
CA ASP A 5 5.38 -14.61 -9.73
C ASP A 5 4.32 -13.52 -9.50
N LEU A 6 3.65 -13.11 -10.57
CA LEU A 6 2.50 -12.21 -10.47
C LEU A 6 1.32 -12.97 -9.86
N SER A 7 0.65 -12.39 -8.87
CA SER A 7 -0.55 -12.98 -8.29
C SER A 7 -1.80 -12.65 -9.12
N ASP A 8 -2.87 -13.42 -8.92
CA ASP A 8 -4.16 -13.19 -9.59
C ASP A 8 -5.01 -12.07 -8.92
N HIS A 9 -4.49 -11.40 -7.90
CA HIS A 9 -5.26 -10.40 -7.15
C HIS A 9 -5.43 -9.12 -7.98
N GLN A 10 -6.64 -8.56 -7.94
CA GLN A 10 -7.00 -7.32 -8.63
C GLN A 10 -7.55 -6.32 -7.63
N PHE A 11 -7.43 -5.03 -7.96
CA PHE A 11 -8.08 -3.99 -7.19
C PHE A 11 -9.60 -4.06 -7.34
N THR A 12 -10.30 -3.67 -6.29
CA THR A 12 -11.74 -3.43 -6.31
C THR A 12 -12.01 -2.01 -6.83
N PRO A 13 -12.71 -1.84 -7.98
CA PRO A 13 -12.99 -0.53 -8.55
C PRO A 13 -13.97 0.29 -7.70
N ASN A 14 -14.86 -0.39 -6.96
CA ASN A 14 -15.72 0.30 -6.01
C ASN A 14 -14.88 0.85 -4.85
N GLY A 15 -14.74 2.17 -4.81
CA GLY A 15 -14.00 2.91 -3.77
C GLY A 15 -14.78 3.14 -2.48
N TYR A 16 -16.06 2.77 -2.40
CA TYR A 16 -16.94 3.19 -1.30
C TYR A 16 -17.64 2.03 -0.59
N TRP A 17 -17.73 2.15 0.74
CA TRP A 17 -18.64 1.36 1.57
C TRP A 17 -20.03 1.98 1.59
N ASN A 18 -21.06 1.16 1.37
CA ASN A 18 -22.45 1.61 1.37
C ASN A 18 -23.30 0.96 2.47
N GLN A 19 -22.90 -0.21 2.98
CA GLN A 19 -23.65 -0.91 4.02
C GLN A 19 -23.36 -0.32 5.41
N PRO A 20 -24.40 0.08 6.17
CA PRO A 20 -24.24 0.58 7.52
C PRO A 20 -23.96 -0.58 8.49
N LEU A 21 -23.39 -0.24 9.64
CA LEU A 21 -23.27 -1.18 10.76
C LEU A 21 -24.65 -1.39 11.42
N GLU A 22 -24.90 -2.56 12.00
CA GLU A 22 -26.15 -2.81 12.75
C GLU A 22 -26.26 -1.96 14.03
N SER A 23 -25.14 -1.41 14.52
CA SER A 23 -25.12 -0.60 15.73
C SER A 23 -25.84 0.74 15.55
N SER A 24 -26.58 1.16 16.57
CA SER A 24 -27.16 2.51 16.65
C SER A 24 -26.29 3.50 17.42
N LYS A 25 -25.31 3.02 18.20
CA LYS A 25 -24.49 3.85 19.09
C LYS A 25 -23.31 4.49 18.33
N PRO A 26 -23.02 5.78 18.57
CA PRO A 26 -21.81 6.39 18.03
C PRO A 26 -20.53 5.67 18.49
N PRO A 27 -19.48 5.66 17.66
CA PRO A 27 -18.19 5.09 18.02
C PRO A 27 -17.53 5.91 19.12
N THR A 28 -16.70 5.26 19.92
CA THR A 28 -15.86 5.91 20.92
C THR A 28 -14.63 6.57 20.28
N ALA A 29 -13.96 7.46 21.00
CA ALA A 29 -12.68 8.04 20.54
C ALA A 29 -11.59 6.98 20.33
N ARG A 30 -11.63 5.87 21.09
CA ARG A 30 -10.68 4.75 20.95
C ARG A 30 -10.83 4.06 19.60
N GLU A 31 -12.05 3.87 19.11
CA GLU A 31 -12.33 3.24 17.81
C GLU A 31 -11.87 4.08 16.61
N LEU A 32 -11.50 5.35 16.85
CA LEU A 32 -11.01 6.31 15.86
C LEU A 32 -9.54 6.71 16.12
N ALA A 33 -8.89 6.07 17.10
CA ALA A 33 -7.52 6.38 17.49
C ALA A 33 -6.53 5.91 16.42
N LEU A 34 -5.34 6.53 16.42
CA LEU A 34 -4.26 6.22 15.48
C LEU A 34 -4.67 6.29 14.01
N PHE A 35 -5.64 7.17 13.69
CA PHE A 35 -6.08 7.41 12.32
C PHE A 35 -4.88 7.73 11.44
N ASP A 36 -4.64 6.85 10.48
CA ASP A 36 -3.60 7.02 9.48
C ASP A 36 -4.07 8.06 8.47
N GLN A 37 -3.35 9.18 8.34
CA GLN A 37 -3.78 10.28 7.48
C GLN A 37 -3.40 10.04 6.01
N ASN A 38 -2.37 9.25 5.76
CA ASN A 38 -1.75 9.16 4.44
C ASN A 38 -1.38 7.74 4.01
N GLY A 39 -1.40 6.75 4.90
CA GLY A 39 -1.28 5.33 4.56
C GLY A 39 -2.63 4.60 4.52
N TYR A 40 -2.55 3.29 4.75
CA TYR A 40 -3.66 2.33 4.57
C TYR A 40 -4.08 1.64 5.87
N ASP A 41 -3.52 2.03 7.01
CA ASP A 41 -3.92 1.46 8.29
C ASP A 41 -5.36 1.89 8.64
N LEU A 42 -6.21 0.91 8.91
CA LEU A 42 -7.62 1.11 9.24
C LEU A 42 -7.77 1.31 10.74
N THR A 43 -8.55 2.32 11.14
CA THR A 43 -9.09 2.40 12.49
C THR A 43 -10.01 1.22 12.80
N ASP A 44 -10.30 0.95 14.08
CA ASP A 44 -11.23 -0.11 14.47
C ASP A 44 -12.62 0.09 13.84
N LEU A 45 -13.06 1.35 13.69
CA LEU A 45 -14.32 1.64 13.02
C LEU A 45 -14.28 1.27 11.53
N GLU A 46 -13.21 1.63 10.80
CA GLU A 46 -13.04 1.25 9.40
C GLU A 46 -13.01 -0.27 9.20
N GLN A 47 -12.37 -1.01 10.12
CA GLN A 47 -12.33 -2.48 10.09
C GLN A 47 -13.73 -3.09 10.20
N ARG A 48 -14.59 -2.56 11.09
CA ARG A 48 -15.98 -3.02 11.23
C ARG A 48 -16.80 -2.82 9.95
N TYR A 49 -16.59 -1.69 9.26
CA TYR A 49 -17.24 -1.46 7.96
C TYR A 49 -16.72 -2.40 6.89
N ALA A 50 -15.42 -2.71 6.86
CA ALA A 50 -14.86 -3.68 5.93
C ALA A 50 -15.50 -5.08 6.14
N GLU A 51 -15.63 -5.52 7.39
CA GLU A 51 -16.22 -6.82 7.74
C GLU A 51 -17.67 -6.97 7.25
N VAL A 52 -18.54 -5.97 7.48
CA VAL A 52 -19.94 -6.04 7.02
C VAL A 52 -20.07 -5.91 5.50
N ASN A 53 -19.11 -5.25 4.83
CA ASN A 53 -19.07 -5.17 3.37
C ASN A 53 -18.30 -6.36 2.74
N CYS A 54 -18.17 -7.48 3.47
CA CYS A 54 -17.57 -8.74 3.04
C CYS A 54 -16.09 -8.67 2.63
N VAL A 55 -15.32 -7.73 3.19
CA VAL A 55 -13.87 -7.62 2.95
C VAL A 55 -13.12 -7.74 4.27
N LEU A 56 -12.35 -8.82 4.42
CA LEU A 56 -11.55 -9.03 5.63
C LEU A 56 -10.30 -8.15 5.60
N ALA A 57 -10.19 -7.22 6.56
CA ALA A 57 -8.95 -6.49 6.79
C ALA A 57 -7.85 -7.45 7.29
N LYS A 58 -6.67 -7.43 6.65
CA LYS A 58 -5.55 -8.32 6.98
C LYS A 58 -4.52 -7.60 7.83
N ALA A 59 -3.79 -8.34 8.66
CA ALA A 59 -2.68 -7.79 9.43
C ALA A 59 -1.61 -7.21 8.50
N HIS A 60 -1.34 -5.91 8.62
CA HIS A 60 -0.23 -5.22 7.95
C HIS A 60 1.05 -5.36 8.79
N ARG A 61 0.93 -5.19 10.12
CA ARG A 61 1.91 -5.53 11.17
C ARG A 61 1.13 -6.13 12.36
N GLU A 62 1.77 -6.75 13.35
CA GLU A 62 1.06 -7.45 14.47
C GLU A 62 -0.09 -6.65 15.12
N HIS A 63 -0.05 -5.32 15.09
CA HIS A 63 -1.05 -4.42 15.68
C HIS A 63 -1.85 -3.56 14.67
N ARG A 64 -1.68 -3.73 13.35
CA ARG A 64 -2.33 -2.87 12.33
C ARG A 64 -3.02 -3.68 11.26
N ARG A 65 -4.17 -3.23 10.78
CA ARG A 65 -4.90 -3.90 9.71
C ARG A 65 -5.12 -2.96 8.53
N ALA A 66 -4.98 -3.50 7.32
CA ALA A 66 -5.22 -2.79 6.07
C ALA A 66 -6.03 -3.69 5.11
N LEU A 67 -6.70 -3.09 4.13
CA LEU A 67 -7.21 -3.85 2.98
C LEU A 67 -6.02 -4.07 2.04
N LYS A 68 -5.49 -5.29 2.03
CA LYS A 68 -4.34 -5.63 1.22
C LYS A 68 -4.37 -7.03 0.63
N SER A 69 -3.67 -7.17 -0.47
CA SER A 69 -3.48 -8.41 -1.21
C SER A 69 -2.05 -8.50 -1.71
N PRO A 70 -1.45 -9.69 -1.83
CA PRO A 70 -0.18 -9.85 -2.54
C PRO A 70 -0.30 -9.28 -3.95
N TRP A 71 0.75 -8.61 -4.43
CA TRP A 71 0.85 -8.20 -5.84
C TRP A 71 1.76 -9.17 -6.59
N PHE A 72 3.04 -9.25 -6.19
CA PHE A 72 3.96 -10.31 -6.54
C PHE A 72 4.24 -11.23 -5.34
N THR A 73 4.63 -12.48 -5.63
CA THR A 73 5.10 -13.44 -4.64
C THR A 73 6.46 -13.99 -5.02
N GLN A 74 7.22 -14.45 -4.03
CA GLN A 74 8.51 -15.10 -4.22
C GLN A 74 8.54 -16.36 -3.35
N PRO A 75 9.07 -17.49 -3.83
CA PRO A 75 9.45 -18.60 -2.95
C PRO A 75 10.42 -18.13 -1.86
N GLU A 76 10.40 -18.79 -0.71
CA GLU A 76 11.28 -18.43 0.40
C GLU A 76 12.76 -18.46 -0.03
N ARG A 77 13.47 -17.38 0.30
CA ARG A 77 14.90 -17.20 0.00
C ARG A 77 15.59 -16.52 1.17
N VAL A 78 16.86 -16.86 1.37
CA VAL A 78 17.72 -16.31 2.43
C VAL A 78 18.97 -15.61 1.89
N GLU A 79 19.14 -15.57 0.57
CA GLU A 79 20.32 -15.02 -0.10
C GLU A 79 19.97 -14.57 -1.53
N GLY A 80 20.69 -13.55 -2.00
CA GLY A 80 20.44 -12.84 -3.24
C GLY A 80 19.35 -11.78 -3.08
N ALA A 81 18.60 -11.54 -4.15
CA ALA A 81 17.45 -10.68 -4.16
C ALA A 81 16.25 -11.34 -3.45
N VAL A 82 15.80 -10.72 -2.37
CA VAL A 82 14.71 -11.18 -1.50
C VAL A 82 13.56 -10.19 -1.58
N LEU A 83 12.39 -10.68 -1.99
CA LEU A 83 11.17 -9.88 -2.04
C LEU A 83 10.71 -9.65 -0.59
N ASN A 84 10.94 -8.43 -0.09
CA ASN A 84 10.56 -8.05 1.26
C ASN A 84 9.03 -7.94 1.37
N HIS A 85 8.42 -7.23 0.42
CA HIS A 85 6.96 -7.21 0.26
C HIS A 85 6.56 -6.78 -1.15
N SER A 86 5.37 -7.22 -1.57
CA SER A 86 4.71 -6.69 -2.75
C SER A 86 3.20 -6.74 -2.56
N LEU A 87 2.56 -5.58 -2.50
CA LEU A 87 1.20 -5.44 -2.02
C LEU A 87 0.36 -4.51 -2.90
N LEU A 88 -0.88 -4.93 -3.10
CA LEU A 88 -1.98 -4.08 -3.54
C LEU A 88 -2.71 -3.58 -2.29
N PHE A 89 -2.86 -2.27 -2.15
CA PHE A 89 -3.55 -1.63 -1.03
C PHE A 89 -4.82 -0.90 -1.45
N GLU A 90 -5.82 -0.94 -0.58
CA GLU A 90 -7.06 -0.19 -0.75
C GLU A 90 -7.48 0.49 0.56
N ARG A 91 -8.09 1.65 0.44
CA ARG A 91 -8.79 2.30 1.55
C ARG A 91 -10.02 3.00 1.01
N LYS A 92 -11.17 2.72 1.63
CA LYS A 92 -12.47 3.10 1.06
C LYS A 92 -13.02 4.36 1.71
N GLY A 93 -13.69 5.17 0.89
CA GLY A 93 -14.59 6.22 1.39
C GLY A 93 -15.95 5.64 1.77
N TYR A 94 -16.89 6.52 2.13
CA TYR A 94 -18.23 6.13 2.58
C TYR A 94 -19.31 6.81 1.75
N SER A 95 -20.35 6.06 1.38
CA SER A 95 -21.50 6.56 0.64
C SER A 95 -22.80 5.92 1.14
N GLY A 96 -23.94 6.36 0.60
CA GLY A 96 -25.25 5.75 0.89
C GLY A 96 -25.61 5.72 2.39
N GLU A 97 -26.15 4.59 2.84
CA GLU A 97 -26.59 4.43 4.23
C GLU A 97 -25.45 4.41 5.25
N ALA A 98 -24.27 3.89 4.86
CA ALA A 98 -23.07 3.96 5.68
C ALA A 98 -22.68 5.42 5.99
N LEU A 99 -22.65 6.27 4.96
CA LEU A 99 -22.36 7.70 5.14
C LEU A 99 -23.40 8.39 6.04
N ARG A 100 -24.70 8.15 5.80
CA ARG A 100 -25.78 8.72 6.63
C ARG A 100 -25.65 8.30 8.10
N GLN A 101 -25.24 7.06 8.37
CA GLN A 101 -24.97 6.59 9.72
C GLN A 101 -23.81 7.37 10.36
N LEU A 102 -22.70 7.52 9.64
CA LEU A 102 -21.55 8.28 10.12
C LEU A 102 -21.91 9.75 10.39
N GLU A 103 -22.67 10.39 9.50
CA GLU A 103 -23.13 11.78 9.66
C GLU A 103 -23.99 11.98 10.92
N ARG A 104 -24.87 11.02 11.24
CA ARG A 104 -25.64 11.03 12.49
C ARG A 104 -24.72 10.88 13.71
N TRP A 105 -23.75 9.99 13.65
CA TRP A 105 -22.79 9.78 14.74
C TRP A 105 -21.85 10.96 14.94
N ALA A 106 -21.50 11.68 13.88
CA ALA A 106 -20.63 12.86 13.93
C ALA A 106 -21.22 14.00 14.78
N GLN A 107 -22.56 14.08 14.89
CA GLN A 107 -23.23 15.04 15.79
C GLN A 107 -22.90 14.80 17.27
N ALA A 108 -22.63 13.54 17.66
CA ALA A 108 -22.26 13.17 19.02
C ALA A 108 -20.74 13.04 19.20
N ASN A 109 -20.02 12.58 18.18
CA ASN A 109 -18.57 12.44 18.19
C ASN A 109 -17.95 13.03 16.91
N PRO A 110 -17.48 14.30 16.93
CA PRO A 110 -16.92 14.96 15.77
C PRO A 110 -15.66 14.30 15.18
N LEU A 111 -14.98 13.41 15.91
CA LEU A 111 -13.85 12.65 15.36
C LEU A 111 -14.25 11.79 14.16
N VAL A 112 -15.54 11.44 14.05
CA VAL A 112 -16.10 10.68 12.90
C VAL A 112 -15.92 11.45 11.58
N TYR A 113 -15.80 12.78 11.61
CA TYR A 113 -15.51 13.56 10.40
C TYR A 113 -14.17 13.18 9.74
N LYS A 114 -13.20 12.64 10.48
CA LYS A 114 -11.96 12.11 9.90
C LYS A 114 -12.24 10.98 8.91
N ILE A 115 -13.26 10.18 9.14
CA ILE A 115 -13.64 9.06 8.27
C ILE A 115 -14.58 9.55 7.17
N ILE A 116 -15.56 10.40 7.50
CA ILE A 116 -16.50 10.98 6.51
C ILE A 116 -15.76 11.71 5.38
N ARG A 117 -14.67 12.42 5.71
CA ARG A 117 -13.90 13.21 4.74
C ARG A 117 -12.92 12.40 3.89
N MET A 118 -12.82 11.09 4.10
CA MET A 118 -11.94 10.26 3.29
C MET A 118 -12.47 10.13 1.87
N ARG A 119 -11.58 10.36 0.89
CA ARG A 119 -11.78 9.88 -0.47
C ARG A 119 -11.16 8.48 -0.63
N PRO A 120 -11.68 7.65 -1.55
CA PRO A 120 -11.10 6.33 -1.84
C PRO A 120 -9.64 6.45 -2.28
N LYS A 121 -8.83 5.46 -1.90
CA LYS A 121 -7.40 5.42 -2.20
C LYS A 121 -6.97 4.00 -2.59
N TRP A 122 -6.14 3.88 -3.63
CA TRP A 122 -5.50 2.64 -4.07
C TRP A 122 -3.99 2.82 -4.06
N GLY A 123 -3.25 1.77 -3.76
CA GLY A 123 -1.80 1.83 -3.57
C GLY A 123 -1.10 0.61 -4.12
N LEU A 124 0.01 0.84 -4.79
CA LEU A 124 0.96 -0.17 -5.23
C LEU A 124 2.21 -0.04 -4.37
N ASP A 125 2.67 -1.16 -3.83
CA ASP A 125 3.86 -1.19 -2.97
C ASP A 125 4.72 -2.40 -3.37
N PHE A 126 5.98 -2.15 -3.71
CA PHE A 126 6.95 -3.16 -4.10
C PHE A 126 8.30 -2.88 -3.45
N SER A 127 8.84 -3.86 -2.73
CA SER A 127 10.14 -3.77 -2.10
C SER A 127 10.94 -5.05 -2.30
N MET A 128 12.12 -4.89 -2.91
CA MET A 128 13.12 -5.93 -3.14
C MET A 128 14.40 -5.53 -2.41
N ASP A 129 14.88 -6.42 -1.54
CA ASP A 129 16.14 -6.29 -0.83
C ASP A 129 17.20 -7.21 -1.42
N TYR A 130 18.47 -6.98 -1.09
CA TYR A 130 19.57 -7.88 -1.38
C TYR A 130 20.33 -8.20 -0.11
N VAL A 131 20.67 -9.49 0.07
CA VAL A 131 21.55 -9.98 1.14
C VAL A 131 22.45 -11.09 0.61
N ASP A 132 23.73 -11.09 1.01
CA ASP A 132 24.66 -12.17 0.69
C ASP A 132 25.51 -12.62 1.89
N ARG A 133 26.22 -13.75 1.72
CA ARG A 133 27.17 -14.27 2.72
C ARG A 133 28.41 -13.42 2.95
N ALA A 134 28.70 -12.45 2.08
CA ALA A 134 29.77 -11.48 2.30
C ALA A 134 29.32 -10.31 3.21
N GLY A 135 28.04 -10.27 3.58
CA GLY A 135 27.46 -9.23 4.43
C GLY A 135 27.03 -7.99 3.66
N ASN A 136 26.93 -8.05 2.32
CA ASN A 136 26.30 -6.98 1.58
C ASN A 136 24.80 -7.00 1.86
N VAL A 137 24.26 -5.85 2.28
CA VAL A 137 22.83 -5.65 2.53
C VAL A 137 22.43 -4.29 2.01
N PHE A 138 21.40 -4.24 1.17
CA PHE A 138 20.79 -2.99 0.72
C PHE A 138 19.43 -3.25 0.07
N GLU A 139 18.61 -2.21 0.02
CA GLU A 139 17.37 -2.20 -0.76
C GLU A 139 17.72 -2.07 -2.24
N VAL A 140 17.29 -3.02 -3.08
CA VAL A 140 17.48 -3.00 -4.54
C VAL A 140 16.51 -2.00 -5.16
N LEU A 141 15.24 -2.10 -4.79
CA LEU A 141 14.17 -1.18 -5.15
C LEU A 141 13.13 -1.17 -4.04
N HIS A 142 12.77 0.02 -3.58
CA HIS A 142 11.49 0.28 -2.94
C HIS A 142 10.73 1.24 -3.84
N TRP A 143 9.47 0.91 -4.10
CA TRP A 143 8.62 1.69 -4.97
C TRP A 143 7.17 1.68 -4.49
N GLU A 144 6.69 2.84 -4.07
CA GLU A 144 5.30 3.10 -3.72
C GLU A 144 4.60 4.02 -4.73
N TYR A 145 3.34 3.71 -5.05
CA TYR A 145 2.46 4.56 -5.86
C TYR A 145 1.01 4.52 -5.39
N ASP A 146 0.64 5.59 -4.72
CA ASP A 146 -0.67 5.90 -4.21
C ASP A 146 -1.47 6.72 -5.23
N GLY A 147 -2.78 6.52 -5.31
CA GLY A 147 -3.68 7.39 -6.05
C GLY A 147 -5.10 7.38 -5.50
N PHE A 148 -5.85 8.43 -5.82
CA PHE A 148 -7.28 8.56 -5.48
C PHE A 148 -8.20 8.25 -6.67
N ASP A 149 -7.62 7.95 -7.83
CA ASP A 149 -8.33 7.56 -9.04
C ASP A 149 -7.99 6.10 -9.37
N PHE A 150 -9.02 5.27 -9.51
CA PHE A 150 -8.84 3.84 -9.75
C PHE A 150 -8.20 3.57 -11.11
N GLU A 151 -8.68 4.23 -12.17
CA GLU A 151 -8.23 3.95 -13.55
C GLU A 151 -6.76 4.32 -13.73
N GLU A 152 -6.33 5.40 -13.10
CA GLU A 152 -4.95 5.87 -13.10
C GLU A 152 -4.01 4.90 -12.38
N VAL A 153 -4.39 4.43 -11.19
CA VAL A 153 -3.57 3.45 -10.43
C VAL A 153 -3.56 2.09 -11.12
N GLU A 154 -4.70 1.63 -11.66
CA GLU A 154 -4.78 0.37 -12.42
C GLU A 154 -3.96 0.44 -13.72
N THR A 155 -4.00 1.57 -14.43
CA THR A 155 -3.14 1.81 -15.60
C THR A 155 -1.67 1.75 -15.21
N ARG A 156 -1.29 2.34 -14.07
CA ARG A 156 0.08 2.28 -13.56
C ARG A 156 0.51 0.85 -13.25
N LYS A 157 -0.35 0.08 -12.60
CA LYS A 157 -0.14 -1.34 -12.28
C LYS A 157 0.17 -2.13 -13.55
N GLN A 158 -0.70 -2.04 -14.55
CA GLN A 158 -0.55 -2.74 -15.84
C GLN A 158 0.73 -2.34 -16.61
N GLN A 159 1.18 -1.10 -16.47
CA GLN A 159 2.44 -0.64 -17.09
C GLN A 159 3.69 -1.22 -16.41
N LEU A 160 3.64 -1.47 -15.10
CA LEU A 160 4.80 -1.89 -14.32
C LEU A 160 4.90 -3.40 -14.16
N GLU A 161 3.79 -4.12 -14.11
CA GLU A 161 3.78 -5.58 -14.02
C GLU A 161 4.74 -6.27 -15.02
N PRO A 162 4.68 -6.02 -16.34
CA PRO A 162 5.59 -6.66 -17.28
C PRO A 162 7.05 -6.21 -17.13
N LYS A 163 7.29 -4.96 -16.66
CA LYS A 163 8.65 -4.46 -16.41
C LYS A 163 9.27 -5.17 -15.22
N LEU A 164 8.57 -5.21 -14.08
CA LEU A 164 9.04 -5.85 -12.85
C LEU A 164 9.24 -7.36 -13.03
N ALA A 165 8.31 -8.02 -13.73
CA ALA A 165 8.40 -9.46 -14.01
C ALA A 165 9.60 -9.84 -14.89
N ALA A 166 10.06 -8.94 -15.76
CA ALA A 166 11.16 -9.19 -16.69
C ALA A 166 12.56 -8.96 -16.06
N ILE A 167 12.65 -8.36 -14.88
CA ILE A 167 13.92 -8.05 -14.22
C ILE A 167 14.54 -9.34 -13.65
N ASP A 168 15.82 -9.57 -13.96
CA ASP A 168 16.66 -10.48 -13.20
C ASP A 168 17.18 -9.74 -11.96
N TRP A 169 16.50 -9.94 -10.83
CA TRP A 169 16.75 -9.16 -9.62
C TRP A 169 18.12 -9.42 -8.99
N ASP A 170 18.69 -10.61 -9.16
CA ASP A 170 20.04 -10.92 -8.67
C ASP A 170 21.10 -10.17 -9.51
N ASP A 171 20.96 -10.15 -10.84
CA ASP A 171 21.84 -9.38 -11.73
C ASP A 171 21.70 -7.86 -11.51
N ALA A 172 20.46 -7.39 -11.33
CA ALA A 172 20.19 -5.99 -11.04
C ALA A 172 20.84 -5.56 -9.72
N ALA A 173 20.73 -6.37 -8.66
CA ALA A 173 21.36 -6.09 -7.38
C ALA A 173 22.90 -6.08 -7.51
N ALA A 174 23.49 -7.07 -8.17
CA ALA A 174 24.94 -7.11 -8.42
C ALA A 174 25.43 -5.87 -9.19
N SER A 175 24.62 -5.37 -10.13
CA SER A 175 24.91 -4.16 -10.89
C SER A 175 24.78 -2.88 -10.06
N ILE A 176 23.72 -2.75 -9.26
CA ILE A 176 23.52 -1.62 -8.33
C ILE A 176 24.62 -1.55 -7.28
N LEU A 177 25.07 -2.70 -6.76
CA LEU A 177 26.17 -2.78 -5.79
C LEU A 177 27.49 -2.24 -6.36
N LYS A 178 27.78 -2.46 -7.65
CA LYS A 178 28.96 -1.87 -8.32
C LYS A 178 28.86 -0.35 -8.44
N LEU A 179 27.64 0.20 -8.43
CA LEU A 179 27.35 1.63 -8.53
C LEU A 179 27.14 2.28 -7.15
N LYS A 180 27.48 1.59 -6.04
CA LYS A 180 27.22 2.04 -4.66
C LYS A 180 27.63 3.48 -4.37
N ASP A 181 28.79 3.90 -4.88
CA ASP A 181 29.31 5.25 -4.66
C ASP A 181 28.41 6.35 -5.25
N GLN A 182 27.55 6.02 -6.23
CA GLN A 182 26.64 6.97 -6.86
C GLN A 182 25.38 7.25 -6.05
N TRP A 183 24.97 6.33 -5.17
CA TRP A 183 23.66 6.40 -4.53
C TRP A 183 23.70 6.27 -3.01
N HIS A 184 24.63 5.50 -2.43
CA HIS A 184 24.57 5.16 -1.00
C HIS A 184 24.72 6.37 -0.05
N HIS A 185 25.35 7.44 -0.53
CA HIS A 185 25.53 8.68 0.23
C HIS A 185 24.33 9.64 0.11
N LEU A 186 23.38 9.35 -0.78
CA LEU A 186 22.20 10.18 -1.01
C LEU A 186 21.20 10.00 0.13
N ASP A 187 20.33 11.00 0.32
CA ASP A 187 19.18 10.84 1.21
C ASP A 187 18.14 9.87 0.64
N PHE A 188 17.13 9.55 1.43
CA PHE A 188 16.08 8.60 1.07
C PHE A 188 15.42 8.90 -0.28
N PHE A 189 15.00 10.14 -0.51
CA PHE A 189 14.28 10.51 -1.74
C PHE A 189 15.20 10.50 -2.96
N ALA A 190 16.44 10.95 -2.80
CA ALA A 190 17.42 10.92 -3.87
C ALA A 190 17.86 9.48 -4.21
N GLN A 191 17.94 8.57 -3.23
CA GLN A 191 18.15 7.14 -3.51
C GLN A 191 16.97 6.52 -4.27
N SER A 192 15.75 6.80 -3.84
CA SER A 192 14.52 6.35 -4.53
C SER A 192 14.49 6.84 -5.98
N ASP A 193 14.73 8.13 -6.20
CA ASP A 193 14.81 8.73 -7.54
C ASP A 193 15.90 8.08 -8.40
N TRP A 194 17.09 7.85 -7.84
CA TRP A 194 18.19 7.19 -8.55
C TRP A 194 17.81 5.77 -8.98
N LYS A 195 17.17 4.98 -8.10
CA LYS A 195 16.71 3.62 -8.40
C LYS A 195 15.59 3.62 -9.42
N CYS A 196 14.60 4.51 -9.31
CA CYS A 196 13.54 4.65 -10.31
C CYS A 196 14.12 4.92 -11.71
N ASN A 197 15.11 5.81 -11.80
CA ASN A 197 15.82 6.11 -13.04
C ASN A 197 16.62 4.89 -13.56
N TYR A 198 17.32 4.18 -12.68
CA TYR A 198 18.06 2.96 -13.04
C TYR A 198 17.14 1.90 -13.68
N PHE A 199 15.95 1.69 -13.12
CA PHE A 199 14.97 0.73 -13.64
C PHE A 199 14.09 1.29 -14.78
N GLY A 200 14.20 2.57 -15.12
CA GLY A 200 13.35 3.19 -16.15
C GLY A 200 11.85 3.18 -15.79
N ILE A 201 11.55 3.37 -14.50
CA ILE A 201 10.20 3.45 -13.96
C ILE A 201 9.90 4.86 -13.47
N VAL A 202 8.61 5.15 -13.29
CA VAL A 202 8.21 6.46 -12.76
C VAL A 202 8.62 6.62 -11.31
N LYS A 203 8.81 7.86 -10.89
CA LYS A 203 9.05 8.20 -9.48
C LYS A 203 7.93 7.70 -8.59
N GLU A 204 8.29 7.37 -7.36
CA GLU A 204 7.33 7.06 -6.30
C GLU A 204 6.35 8.23 -6.08
N ARG A 205 5.14 7.88 -5.66
CA ARG A 205 4.13 8.85 -5.23
C ARG A 205 3.43 8.29 -4.01
N PHE A 206 3.79 8.79 -2.84
CA PHE A 206 3.28 8.29 -1.56
C PHE A 206 3.02 9.43 -0.58
N LYS A 207 2.57 9.10 0.63
CA LYS A 207 2.22 10.08 1.69
C LYS A 207 1.12 11.06 1.26
N MET A 208 0.24 10.66 0.34
CA MET A 208 -0.89 11.48 -0.08
C MET A 208 -1.95 11.55 1.03
N VAL A 209 -2.28 12.76 1.49
CA VAL A 209 -3.33 12.98 2.50
C VAL A 209 -4.69 12.56 1.96
N ILE A 210 -5.38 11.69 2.70
CA ILE A 210 -6.61 11.02 2.26
C ILE A 210 -7.88 11.88 2.33
N TRP A 211 -7.82 13.05 2.94
CA TRP A 211 -8.99 13.93 3.01
C TRP A 211 -9.18 14.72 1.72
N GLU A 212 -10.44 14.92 1.35
CA GLU A 212 -10.89 15.88 0.32
C GLU A 212 -10.97 17.31 0.86
#